data_AF-A0A1C5HE08-F1
#
_entry.id   AF-A0A1C5HE08-F1
#
_cell.length_a   1.000
_cell.length_b   1.000
_cell.length_c   1.000
_cell.angle_alpha   90.00
_cell.angle_beta   90.00
_cell.angle_gamma   90.00
#
_symmetry.space_group_name_H-M   'P 1'
#
loop_
_entity.id
_entity.type
_entity.pdbx_description
1 polymer ?
#
loop_
_entity_poly.entity_id
_entity_poly.type
_entity_poly.pdbx_seq_one_letter_code
_entity_poly.pdbx_strand_id
1 'polypeptide(L)'
;MGDRRWDLGLEGNLVWRYFPEGRETIAEMVAARFQYGTDDDLPPEVIDQYEYYVHVVCPLVSARLGLRPIDPDLLRRFCAFCRELFAHADANPGPVAWDIEHHLGMYVFYGLDTPEVYAPLRAVDPALVRILERRWPGRTGGATE
;
A
#
# COMPACT_ATOMS: atom_id res chain seq x y z
N MET A 1 18.46 -6.12 -27.79
CA MET A 1 17.11 -6.24 -27.19
C MET A 1 17.19 -5.60 -25.83
N GLY A 2 16.60 -4.41 -25.65
CA GLY A 2 16.51 -3.82 -24.32
C GLY A 2 15.68 -4.74 -23.43
N ASP A 3 16.16 -4.99 -22.22
CA ASP A 3 15.49 -5.80 -21.22
C ASP A 3 14.11 -5.17 -20.97
N ARG A 4 13.05 -5.77 -21.54
CA ARG A 4 11.68 -5.28 -21.36
C ARG A 4 11.24 -5.64 -19.95
N ARG A 5 11.63 -4.78 -19.02
CA ARG A 5 11.14 -4.85 -17.65
C ARG A 5 9.72 -4.30 -17.66
N TRP A 6 8.77 -5.14 -17.26
CA TRP A 6 7.41 -4.70 -16.99
C TRP A 6 7.43 -3.69 -15.85
N ASP A 7 6.74 -2.57 -16.04
CA ASP A 7 6.60 -1.51 -15.06
C ASP A 7 5.11 -1.34 -14.75
N LEU A 8 4.74 -1.57 -13.49
CA LEU A 8 3.37 -1.46 -12.98
C LEU A 8 3.08 -0.07 -12.37
N GLY A 9 4.02 0.88 -12.50
CA GLY A 9 4.04 2.10 -11.71
C GLY A 9 4.63 1.87 -10.33
N LEU A 10 4.89 2.96 -9.58
CA LEU A 10 5.53 2.90 -8.26
C LEU A 10 4.78 1.95 -7.31
N GLU A 11 3.49 2.20 -7.09
CA GLU A 11 2.65 1.46 -6.16
C GLU A 11 2.54 0.00 -6.59
N GLY A 12 2.27 -0.26 -7.87
CA GLY A 12 2.18 -1.62 -8.41
C GLY A 12 3.47 -2.41 -8.25
N ASN A 13 4.62 -1.79 -8.53
CA ASN A 13 5.93 -2.41 -8.35
C ASN A 13 6.24 -2.70 -6.88
N LEU A 14 5.89 -1.78 -5.98
CA LEU A 14 6.08 -1.97 -4.55
C LEU A 14 5.16 -3.06 -4.00
N VAL A 15 3.89 -3.09 -4.41
CA VAL A 15 2.96 -4.15 -4.02
C VAL A 15 3.45 -5.50 -4.55
N TRP A 16 3.88 -5.59 -5.81
CA TRP A 16 4.45 -6.82 -6.37
C TRP A 16 5.67 -7.34 -5.60
N ARG A 17 6.51 -6.43 -5.10
CA ARG A 17 7.72 -6.75 -4.32
C ARG A 17 7.39 -7.18 -2.90
N TYR A 18 6.54 -6.44 -2.20
CA TYR A 18 6.29 -6.60 -0.77
C TYR A 18 5.18 -7.60 -0.45
N PHE A 19 4.26 -7.85 -1.38
CA PHE A 19 3.10 -8.72 -1.17
C PHE A 19 3.00 -9.77 -2.28
N PRO A 20 3.89 -10.80 -2.29
CA PRO A 20 3.80 -11.92 -3.22
C PRO A 20 2.42 -12.59 -3.25
N GLU A 21 1.69 -12.57 -2.13
CA GLU A 21 0.33 -13.10 -2.03
C GLU A 21 -0.67 -12.37 -2.94
N GLY A 22 -0.39 -11.12 -3.31
CA GLY A 22 -1.24 -10.32 -4.18
C GLY A 22 -0.94 -10.46 -5.67
N ARG A 23 0.11 -11.19 -6.05
CA ARG A 23 0.57 -11.23 -7.46
C ARG A 23 -0.43 -11.85 -8.41
N GLU A 24 -1.17 -12.86 -7.95
CA GLU A 24 -2.25 -13.48 -8.74
C GLU A 24 -3.35 -12.47 -9.01
N THR A 25 -3.82 -11.74 -7.98
CA THR A 25 -4.78 -10.65 -8.13
C THR A 25 -4.27 -9.55 -9.07
N ILE A 26 -2.99 -9.18 -8.99
CA ILE A 26 -2.38 -8.22 -9.93
C ILE A 26 -2.40 -8.75 -11.36
N ALA A 27 -2.06 -10.02 -11.57
CA ALA A 27 -2.09 -10.65 -12.89
C ALA A 27 -3.51 -10.68 -13.47
N GLU A 28 -4.52 -10.98 -12.65
CA GLU A 28 -5.93 -10.93 -13.04
C GLU A 28 -6.37 -9.51 -13.42
N MET A 29 -5.99 -8.50 -12.62
CA MET A 29 -6.28 -7.09 -12.95
C MET A 29 -5.63 -6.67 -14.27
N VAL A 30 -4.37 -7.04 -14.50
CA VAL A 30 -3.67 -6.75 -15.76
C VAL A 30 -4.37 -7.43 -16.93
N ALA A 31 -4.74 -8.70 -16.78
CA ALA A 31 -5.45 -9.44 -17.82
C ALA A 31 -6.81 -8.81 -18.14
N ALA A 32 -7.57 -8.40 -17.14
CA ALA A 32 -8.87 -7.75 -17.31
C ALA A 32 -8.75 -6.41 -18.04
N ARG A 33 -7.78 -5.56 -17.69
CA ARG A 33 -7.54 -4.28 -18.39
C ARG A 33 -7.08 -4.47 -19.83
N PHE A 34 -6.29 -5.52 -20.09
CA PHE A 34 -5.88 -5.86 -21.45
C PHE A 34 -7.07 -6.35 -22.31
N GLN A 35 -7.93 -7.21 -21.75
CA GLN A 35 -9.14 -7.71 -22.42
C GLN A 35 -10.12 -6.58 -22.74
N TYR A 36 -10.36 -5.68 -21.79
CA TYR A 36 -11.21 -4.51 -21.99
C TYR A 36 -10.72 -3.65 -23.17
N GLY A 37 -9.42 -3.37 -23.23
CA GLY A 37 -8.82 -2.63 -24.35
C GLY A 37 -9.03 -3.34 -25.69
N THR A 38 -8.88 -4.66 -25.74
CA THR A 38 -9.07 -5.41 -26.99
C THR A 38 -10.52 -5.52 -27.45
N ASP A 39 -11.47 -5.61 -26.51
CA ASP A 39 -12.90 -5.77 -26.85
C ASP A 39 -13.51 -4.46 -27.40
N ASP A 40 -12.99 -3.31 -26.97
CA ASP A 40 -13.47 -1.98 -27.38
C ASP A 40 -12.58 -1.26 -28.42
N ASP A 41 -11.58 -1.94 -29.00
CA ASP A 41 -10.56 -1.35 -29.89
C ASP A 41 -9.83 -0.14 -29.25
N LEU A 42 -9.67 -0.17 -27.92
CA LEU A 42 -9.01 0.85 -27.11
C LEU A 42 -7.57 0.46 -26.76
N PRO A 43 -6.68 1.45 -26.52
CA PRO A 43 -5.37 1.14 -25.97
C PRO A 43 -5.49 0.47 -24.58
N PRO A 44 -4.58 -0.46 -24.23
CA PRO A 44 -4.58 -1.07 -22.90
C PRO A 44 -4.48 0.00 -21.81
N GLU A 45 -5.43 -0.04 -20.86
CA GLU A 45 -5.42 0.88 -19.72
C GLU A 45 -4.39 0.44 -18.68
N VAL A 46 -3.67 1.42 -18.14
CA VAL A 46 -2.79 1.19 -16.98
C VAL A 46 -3.67 1.05 -15.74
N ILE A 47 -3.33 0.09 -14.89
CA ILE A 47 -4.01 -0.09 -13.60
C ILE A 47 -3.79 1.17 -12.76
N ASP A 48 -4.88 1.77 -12.29
CA ASP A 48 -4.83 2.90 -11.37
C ASP A 48 -4.19 2.48 -10.05
N GLN A 49 -3.37 3.36 -9.48
CA GLN A 49 -2.75 3.17 -8.15
C GLN A 49 -3.76 2.79 -7.06
N TYR A 50 -4.97 3.36 -7.11
CA TYR A 50 -6.10 3.01 -6.25
C TYR A 50 -6.40 1.50 -6.22
N GLU A 51 -6.35 0.84 -7.39
CA GLU A 51 -6.73 -0.57 -7.55
C GLU A 51 -5.79 -1.48 -6.77
N TYR A 52 -4.48 -1.16 -6.74
CA TYR A 52 -3.51 -1.93 -5.95
C TYR A 52 -3.81 -1.84 -4.45
N TYR A 53 -4.25 -0.68 -3.96
CA TYR A 53 -4.62 -0.55 -2.56
C TYR A 53 -5.88 -1.36 -2.25
N VAL A 54 -6.95 -1.14 -3.00
CA VAL A 54 -8.26 -1.76 -2.70
C VAL A 54 -8.29 -3.26 -2.91
N HIS A 55 -7.65 -3.76 -3.96
CA HIS A 55 -7.74 -5.18 -4.31
C HIS A 55 -6.61 -6.02 -3.73
N VAL A 56 -5.50 -5.41 -3.30
CA VAL A 56 -4.34 -6.16 -2.79
C VAL A 56 -3.98 -5.76 -1.37
N VAL A 57 -3.65 -4.49 -1.13
CA VAL A 57 -3.12 -4.06 0.17
C VAL A 57 -4.19 -4.14 1.25
N CYS A 58 -5.37 -3.56 1.03
CA CYS A 58 -6.44 -3.54 2.02
C CYS A 58 -6.88 -4.95 2.45
N PRO A 59 -7.15 -5.90 1.53
CA PRO A 59 -7.52 -7.25 1.94
C PRO A 59 -6.43 -7.93 2.76
N LEU A 60 -5.15 -7.76 2.40
CA LEU A 60 -4.05 -8.34 3.17
C LEU A 60 -3.91 -7.70 4.56
N VAL A 61 -4.07 -6.38 4.64
CA VAL A 61 -3.96 -5.62 5.88
C VAL A 61 -5.18 -5.85 6.78
N SER A 62 -6.39 -5.56 6.30
CA SER A 62 -7.62 -5.68 7.07
C SER A 62 -7.95 -7.13 7.42
N ALA A 63 -7.75 -8.08 6.49
CA ALA A 63 -8.08 -9.48 6.75
C ALA A 63 -6.97 -10.26 7.46
N ARG A 64 -5.70 -9.83 7.46
CA ARG A 64 -4.63 -10.59 8.15
C ARG A 64 -3.91 -9.84 9.26
N LEU A 65 -3.69 -8.53 9.16
CA LEU A 65 -3.18 -7.74 10.29
C LEU A 65 -4.26 -7.49 11.35
N GLY A 66 -5.54 -7.54 10.96
CA GLY A 66 -6.68 -7.53 11.89
C GLY A 66 -6.96 -8.87 12.59
N LEU A 67 -6.37 -9.98 12.10
CA LEU A 67 -6.57 -11.31 12.68
C LEU A 67 -5.44 -11.67 13.67
N ARG A 68 -5.82 -12.40 14.73
CA ARG A 68 -4.86 -12.92 15.73
C ARG A 68 -4.57 -14.40 15.46
N PRO A 69 -3.30 -14.82 15.52
CA PRO A 69 -2.09 -14.00 15.71
C PRO A 69 -1.71 -13.21 14.45
N ILE A 70 -1.14 -12.01 14.64
CA ILE A 70 -0.64 -11.19 13.52
C ILE A 70 0.61 -11.86 12.95
N ASP A 71 0.67 -12.01 11.63
CA ASP A 71 1.85 -12.50 10.92
C ASP A 71 2.99 -11.46 11.00
N PRO A 72 4.11 -11.75 11.69
CA PRO A 72 5.21 -10.82 11.86
C PRO A 72 5.98 -10.55 10.55
N ASP A 73 5.99 -11.50 9.61
CA ASP A 73 6.63 -11.31 8.30
C ASP A 73 5.79 -10.41 7.41
N LEU A 74 4.47 -10.57 7.43
CA LEU A 74 3.56 -9.66 6.75
C LEU A 74 3.66 -8.24 7.33
N LEU A 75 3.67 -8.10 8.66
CA LEU A 75 3.81 -6.79 9.32
C LEU A 75 5.14 -6.12 8.98
N ARG A 76 6.25 -6.86 8.94
CA ARG A 76 7.55 -6.31 8.50
C ARG A 76 7.54 -5.82 7.06
N ARG A 77 6.99 -6.60 6.14
CA ARG A 77 6.88 -6.22 4.72
C ARG A 77 5.97 -5.01 4.54
N PHE A 78 4.87 -4.95 5.29
CA PHE A 78 3.98 -3.80 5.35
C PHE A 78 4.71 -2.53 5.81
N CYS A 79 5.48 -2.60 6.91
CA CYS A 79 6.26 -1.44 7.37
C CYS A 79 7.26 -0.96 6.30
N ALA A 80 7.97 -1.90 5.66
CA ALA A 80 8.94 -1.58 4.61
C ALA A 80 8.27 -0.95 3.37
N PHE A 81 7.12 -1.48 2.96
CA PHE A 81 6.28 -0.91 1.90
C PHE A 81 5.92 0.55 2.20
N CYS A 82 5.38 0.84 3.38
CA CYS A 82 5.00 2.20 3.77
C CYS A 82 6.21 3.14 3.81
N ARG A 83 7.37 2.67 4.28
CA ARG A 83 8.60 3.48 4.32
C ARG A 83 9.10 3.84 2.93
N GLU A 84 9.07 2.92 1.98
CA GLU A 84 9.49 3.21 0.60
C GLU A 84 8.54 4.22 -0.05
N LEU A 85 7.21 4.11 0.16
CA LEU A 85 6.25 5.12 -0.30
C LEU A 85 6.49 6.49 0.33
N PHE A 86 6.70 6.56 1.65
CA PHE A 86 6.98 7.82 2.31
C PHE A 86 8.29 8.45 1.87
N ALA A 87 9.34 7.65 1.67
CA ALA A 87 10.60 8.13 1.13
C ALA A 87 10.43 8.67 -0.31
N HIS A 88 9.60 8.03 -1.13
CA HIS A 88 9.29 8.53 -2.46
C HIS A 88 8.52 9.86 -2.41
N ALA A 89 7.51 9.96 -1.55
CA ALA A 89 6.76 11.20 -1.34
C ALA A 89 7.67 12.34 -0.85
N ASP A 90 8.58 12.06 0.10
CA ASP A 90 9.55 13.05 0.60
C ASP A 90 10.53 13.52 -0.49
N ALA A 91 10.92 12.62 -1.39
CA ALA A 91 11.79 12.94 -2.53
C ALA A 91 11.07 13.70 -3.66
N ASN A 92 9.73 13.59 -3.74
CA ASN A 92 8.91 14.16 -4.82
C ASN A 92 7.76 15.01 -4.26
N PRO A 93 8.06 16.15 -3.60
CA PRO A 93 7.04 16.99 -2.98
C PRO A 93 6.07 17.58 -4.01
N GLY A 94 4.81 17.78 -3.60
CA GLY A 94 3.74 18.32 -4.46
C GLY A 94 2.65 17.28 -4.75
N PRO A 95 2.06 17.27 -5.96
CA PRO A 95 0.92 16.41 -6.28
C PRO A 95 1.18 14.92 -6.05
N VAL A 96 2.35 14.41 -6.45
CA VAL A 96 2.73 12.99 -6.28
C VAL A 96 2.77 12.60 -4.80
N ALA A 97 3.41 13.42 -3.96
CA ALA A 97 3.43 13.19 -2.52
C ALA A 97 2.01 13.23 -1.91
N TRP A 98 1.16 14.15 -2.37
CA TRP A 98 -0.22 14.26 -1.91
C TRP A 98 -1.04 13.02 -2.28
N ASP A 99 -0.93 12.51 -3.52
CA ASP A 99 -1.64 11.31 -3.96
C ASP A 99 -1.24 10.07 -3.13
N ILE A 100 0.07 9.87 -2.91
CA ILE A 100 0.59 8.78 -2.07
C ILE A 100 0.03 8.89 -0.64
N GLU A 101 0.11 10.06 -0.04
CA GLU A 101 -0.39 10.29 1.32
C GLU A 101 -1.90 10.11 1.42
N HIS A 102 -2.65 10.58 0.42
CA HIS A 102 -4.09 10.44 0.35
C HIS A 102 -4.49 8.96 0.30
N HIS A 103 -3.89 8.17 -0.59
CA HIS A 103 -4.16 6.75 -0.74
C HIS A 103 -3.75 5.94 0.50
N LEU A 104 -2.57 6.22 1.06
CA LEU A 104 -2.14 5.61 2.31
C LEU A 104 -3.11 5.92 3.45
N GLY A 105 -3.53 7.18 3.60
CA GLY A 105 -4.43 7.60 4.66
C GLY A 105 -5.84 7.04 4.53
N MET A 106 -6.36 6.93 3.31
CA MET A 106 -7.74 6.48 3.05
C MET A 106 -7.88 4.96 3.03
N TYR A 107 -6.94 4.25 2.40
CA TYR A 107 -7.10 2.84 2.11
C TYR A 107 -6.21 1.96 2.97
N VAL A 108 -5.02 2.43 3.32
CA VAL A 108 -4.05 1.60 4.04
C VAL A 108 -4.16 1.76 5.55
N PHE A 109 -4.17 2.99 6.05
CA PHE A 109 -4.16 3.28 7.49
C PHE A 109 -5.54 3.52 8.10
N TYR A 110 -6.58 3.63 7.27
CA TYR A 110 -7.94 3.76 7.77
C TYR A 110 -8.34 2.50 8.55
N GLY A 111 -8.62 2.64 9.84
CA GLY A 111 -8.95 1.53 10.74
C GLY A 111 -7.74 0.78 11.33
N LEU A 112 -6.49 1.18 11.02
CA LEU A 112 -5.28 0.66 11.68
C LEU A 112 -4.86 1.47 12.91
N ASP A 113 -5.64 2.47 13.27
CA ASP A 113 -5.53 3.29 14.47
C ASP A 113 -6.04 2.58 15.74
N THR A 114 -6.53 1.35 15.59
CA THR A 114 -6.91 0.49 16.71
C THR A 114 -5.67 0.07 17.51
N PRO A 115 -5.73 0.09 18.86
CA PRO A 115 -4.61 -0.34 19.71
C PRO A 115 -4.06 -1.72 19.35
N GLU A 116 -4.94 -2.61 18.87
CA GLU A 116 -4.66 -4.00 18.53
C GLU A 116 -3.67 -4.14 17.36
N VAL A 117 -3.72 -3.25 16.38
CA VAL A 117 -2.82 -3.22 15.22
C VAL A 117 -1.64 -2.27 15.49
N TYR A 118 -1.91 -1.17 16.18
CA TYR A 118 -0.93 -0.12 16.40
C TYR A 118 0.19 -0.53 17.36
N ALA A 119 -0.10 -1.30 18.42
CA ALA A 119 0.94 -1.75 19.36
C ALA A 119 1.96 -2.72 18.71
N PRO A 120 1.53 -3.75 17.94
CA PRO A 120 2.43 -4.57 17.13
C PRO A 120 3.23 -3.75 16.10
N LEU A 121 2.59 -2.79 15.43
CA LEU A 121 3.27 -1.90 14.48
C LEU A 121 4.38 -1.10 15.16
N ARG A 122 4.10 -0.52 16.33
CA ARG A 122 5.07 0.23 17.14
C ARG A 122 6.22 -0.65 17.63
N ALA A 123 5.96 -1.91 17.96
CA ALA A 123 6.99 -2.86 18.35
C ALA A 123 7.92 -3.24 17.18
N VAL A 124 7.38 -3.38 15.97
CA VAL A 124 8.14 -3.78 14.77
C VAL A 124 8.87 -2.60 14.13
N ASP A 125 8.21 -1.45 13.97
CA ASP A 125 8.79 -0.26 13.35
C ASP A 125 8.37 1.04 14.08
N PRO A 126 9.04 1.39 15.19
CA PRO A 126 8.75 2.62 15.92
C PRO A 126 9.09 3.88 15.11
N ALA A 127 9.95 3.78 14.09
CA ALA A 127 10.28 4.92 13.24
C ALA A 127 9.14 5.25 12.28
N LEU A 128 8.51 4.23 11.68
CA LEU A 128 7.30 4.39 10.90
C LEU A 128 6.18 5.03 11.73
N VAL A 129 5.96 4.55 12.96
CA VAL A 129 4.99 5.15 13.88
C VAL A 129 5.21 6.65 14.09
N ARG A 130 6.45 7.09 14.32
CA ARG A 130 6.76 8.54 14.43
C ARG A 130 6.48 9.33 13.15
N ILE A 131 6.63 8.71 11.98
CA ILE A 131 6.25 9.34 10.70
C ILE A 131 4.74 9.51 10.64
N LEU A 132 3.99 8.46 10.99
CA LEU A 132 2.52 8.49 11.01
C LEU A 132 1.99 9.54 12.00
N GLU A 133 2.52 9.60 13.22
CA GLU A 133 2.14 10.58 14.24
C GLU A 133 2.38 12.03 13.79
N ARG A 134 3.45 12.27 13.03
CA ARG A 134 3.77 13.60 12.49
C ARG A 134 2.91 13.98 11.28
N ARG A 135 2.62 13.04 10.38
CA ARG A 135 1.82 13.31 9.16
C ARG A 135 0.33 13.37 9.46
N TRP A 136 -0.16 12.54 10.38
CA TRP A 136 -1.56 12.47 10.78
C TRP A 136 -1.72 12.49 12.30
N PRO A 137 -1.52 13.65 12.94
CA PRO A 137 -1.74 13.80 14.38
C PRO A 137 -3.20 13.44 14.74
N GLY A 138 -3.38 12.68 15.81
CA GLY A 138 -4.71 12.28 16.31
C GLY A 138 -5.30 11.00 15.70
N ARG A 139 -4.70 10.44 14.62
CA ARG A 139 -5.06 9.11 14.09
C ARG A 139 -4.31 7.96 14.73
N THR A 140 -3.48 8.22 15.73
CA THR A 140 -2.50 7.25 16.23
C THR A 140 -2.67 7.05 17.73
N GLY A 141 -3.92 6.81 18.17
CA GLY A 141 -4.24 6.36 19.52
C GLY A 141 -3.68 7.19 20.68
N GLY A 142 -3.20 8.42 20.42
CA GLY A 142 -2.87 9.39 21.44
C GLY A 142 -4.18 9.92 21.98
N ALA A 143 -4.75 9.20 22.96
CA ALA A 143 -5.68 9.81 23.87
C ALA A 143 -5.03 11.08 24.39
N THR A 144 -5.63 12.23 24.08
CA THR A 144 -5.47 13.41 24.90
C THR A 144 -5.88 13.01 26.31
N GLU A 145 -4.90 12.87 27.20
CA GLU A 145 -5.12 13.04 28.64
C GLU A 145 -5.55 14.49 28.93
#